data_AF-A0A932QIK5-F1
#
_entry.id   AF-A0A932QIK5-F1
#
_cell.length_a   1.000
_cell.length_b   1.000
_cell.length_c   1.000
_cell.angle_alpha   90.00
_cell.angle_beta   90.00
_cell.angle_gamma   90.00
#
_symmetry.space_group_name_H-M   'P 1'
#
loop_
_entity.id
_entity.type
_entity.pdbx_description
1 polymer ?
#
loop_
_entity_poly.entity_id
_entity_poly.type
_entity_poly.pdbx_seq_one_letter_code
_entity_poly.pdbx_strand_id
1 'polypeptide(L)'
;MAWTESAIINGPSKWDLMLSLFDSKTGHEHEVQFQLEVGVTMHVFLSSVEREDGSAESWNFQGWSTGYSTARVMWKQHQHVRGYFNTLRRKGHFRLVSK
;
A
#
# COMPACT_ATOMS: atom_id res chain seq x y z
N MET A 1 7.74 -13.18 -17.05
CA MET A 1 8.17 -12.31 -15.93
C MET A 1 7.49 -12.79 -14.68
N ALA A 2 8.26 -13.29 -13.71
CA ALA A 2 7.73 -13.73 -12.42
C ALA A 2 7.50 -12.49 -11.54
N TRP A 3 6.28 -12.31 -11.05
CA TRP A 3 5.92 -11.21 -10.18
C TRP A 3 6.31 -11.56 -8.75
N THR A 4 7.05 -10.69 -8.06
CA THR A 4 7.33 -10.88 -6.63
C THR A 4 6.16 -10.29 -5.84
N GLU A 5 5.26 -11.16 -5.40
CA GLU A 5 4.19 -10.82 -4.46
C GLU A 5 4.71 -10.96 -3.02
N SER A 6 4.38 -10.02 -2.15
CA SER A 6 4.72 -10.07 -0.72
C SER A 6 3.44 -10.00 0.12
N ALA A 7 3.35 -10.87 1.13
CA ALA A 7 2.21 -10.86 2.04
C ALA A 7 2.24 -9.61 2.93
N ILE A 8 1.09 -8.95 3.07
CA ILE A 8 0.88 -7.87 4.03
C ILE A 8 0.46 -8.50 5.35
N ILE A 9 1.24 -8.25 6.40
CA ILE A 9 0.99 -8.76 7.76
C ILE A 9 0.32 -7.72 8.66
N ASN A 10 0.40 -6.44 8.29
CA ASN A 10 -0.28 -5.33 8.94
C ASN A 10 -0.34 -4.12 8.00
N GLY A 11 -1.23 -3.17 8.26
CA GLY A 11 -1.39 -2.00 7.41
C GLY A 11 -2.27 -0.91 8.01
N PRO A 12 -2.69 0.06 7.19
CA PRO A 12 -3.48 1.20 7.64
C PRO A 12 -4.86 0.77 8.14
N SER A 13 -5.49 1.62 8.95
CA SER A 13 -6.92 1.47 9.21
C SER A 13 -7.73 1.78 7.94
N LYS A 14 -8.99 1.36 7.91
CA LYS A 14 -9.93 1.75 6.85
C LYS A 14 -10.03 3.28 6.71
N TRP A 15 -10.01 3.99 7.83
CA TRP A 15 -10.09 5.45 7.83
C TRP A 15 -8.85 6.08 7.21
N ASP A 16 -7.65 5.64 7.61
CA ASP A 16 -6.39 6.12 7.02
C ASP A 16 -6.32 5.81 5.52
N LEU A 17 -6.79 4.62 5.13
CA LEU A 17 -6.88 4.19 3.73
C LEU A 17 -7.79 5.14 2.93
N MET A 18 -8.96 5.48 3.45
CA MET A 18 -9.88 6.40 2.76
C MET A 18 -9.33 7.83 2.73
N LEU A 19 -8.82 8.34 3.86
CA LEU A 19 -8.27 9.70 3.95
C LEU A 19 -7.13 9.92 2.95
N SER A 20 -6.28 8.92 2.73
CA SER A 20 -5.18 9.01 1.78
C SER A 20 -5.62 9.35 0.34
N LEU A 21 -6.82 8.95 -0.05
CA LEU A 21 -7.38 9.27 -1.37
C LEU A 21 -7.93 10.70 -1.43
N PHE A 22 -8.54 11.18 -0.36
CA PHE A 22 -9.16 12.50 -0.33
C PHE A 22 -8.11 13.60 -0.28
N ASP A 23 -7.04 13.42 0.50
CA ASP A 23 -6.03 14.46 0.72
C ASP A 23 -5.01 14.59 -0.43
N SER A 24 -4.91 13.57 -1.29
CA SER A 24 -4.11 13.63 -2.53
C SER A 24 -4.47 14.82 -3.44
N LYS A 25 -5.67 15.40 -3.29
CA LYS A 25 -6.15 16.54 -4.08
C LYS A 25 -5.73 17.91 -3.51
N THR A 26 -5.26 17.99 -2.26
CA THR A 26 -4.92 19.25 -1.58
C THR A 26 -3.43 19.59 -1.63
N GLY A 27 -2.60 18.67 -2.16
CA GLY A 27 -1.14 18.78 -2.11
C GLY A 27 -0.51 18.23 -0.83
N HIS A 28 -1.32 17.74 0.11
CA HIS A 28 -0.88 16.93 1.24
C HIS A 28 -1.13 15.46 0.92
N GLU A 29 -0.24 14.87 0.12
CA GLU A 29 -0.35 13.43 -0.16
C GLU A 29 -0.22 12.65 1.16
N HIS A 30 -1.29 11.99 1.58
CA HIS A 30 -1.28 11.20 2.81
C HIS A 30 -0.65 9.84 2.51
N GLU A 31 0.55 9.63 3.06
CA GLU A 31 1.27 8.36 2.96
C GLU A 31 0.64 7.32 3.90
N VAL A 32 0.42 6.10 3.39
CA VAL A 32 0.04 4.94 4.21
C VAL A 32 1.18 3.94 4.30
N GLN A 33 1.21 3.18 5.39
CA GLN A 33 2.26 2.21 5.66
C GLN A 33 1.71 0.78 5.62
N PHE A 34 2.36 -0.08 4.84
CA PHE A 34 2.10 -1.51 4.80
C PHE A 34 3.31 -2.27 5.36
N GLN A 35 3.08 -3.15 6.32
CA GLN A 35 4.11 -4.04 6.84
C GLN A 35 4.05 -5.35 6.06
N LEU A 36 5.18 -5.72 5.47
CA LEU A 36 5.32 -6.95 4.70
C LEU A 36 5.96 -8.04 5.55
N GLU A 37 5.62 -9.31 5.26
CA GLU A 37 6.15 -10.49 5.94
C GLU A 37 7.68 -10.57 5.91
N VAL A 38 8.31 -9.99 4.90
CA VAL A 38 9.78 -9.91 4.75
C VAL A 38 10.46 -8.93 5.73
N GLY A 39 9.74 -8.42 6.73
CA GLY A 39 10.26 -7.50 7.74
C GLY A 39 10.48 -6.07 7.22
N VAL A 40 9.78 -5.70 6.15
CA VAL A 40 9.91 -4.42 5.47
C VAL A 40 8.63 -3.61 5.61
N THR A 41 8.77 -2.33 5.94
CA THR A 41 7.66 -1.37 5.90
C THR A 41 7.70 -0.60 4.58
N MET A 42 6.65 -0.75 3.79
CA MET A 42 6.42 -0.03 2.55
C MET A 42 5.61 1.22 2.84
N HIS A 43 6.15 2.35 2.40
CA HIS A 43 5.46 3.62 2.41
C HIS A 43 4.85 3.85 1.04
N VAL A 44 3.55 4.16 1.00
CA VAL A 44 2.77 4.22 -0.24
C VAL A 44 1.88 5.45 -0.28
N PHE A 45 1.97 6.18 -1.37
CA PHE A 45 1.02 7.20 -1.77
C PHE A 45 -0.06 6.55 -2.64
N LEU A 46 -1.28 6.50 -2.13
CA LEU A 46 -2.38 5.86 -2.81
C LEU A 46 -2.96 6.76 -3.90
N SER A 47 -3.06 6.20 -5.09
CA SER A 47 -3.67 6.85 -6.26
C SER A 47 -5.11 6.39 -6.49
N SER A 48 -5.41 5.14 -6.12
CA SER A 48 -6.75 4.57 -6.19
C SER A 48 -6.92 3.48 -5.15
N VAL A 49 -8.15 3.38 -4.64
CA VAL A 49 -8.62 2.26 -3.82
C VAL A 49 -10.01 1.92 -4.32
N GLU A 50 -10.18 0.68 -4.74
CA GLU A 50 -11.43 0.15 -5.26
C GLU A 50 -11.88 -1.01 -4.38
N ARG A 51 -13.17 -1.09 -4.13
CA ARG A 51 -13.75 -2.19 -3.35
C ARG A 51 -13.67 -3.46 -4.20
N GLU A 52 -13.09 -4.52 -3.65
CA GLU A 52 -12.98 -5.81 -4.35
C GLU A 52 -14.32 -6.57 -4.35
N ASP A 53 -15.08 -6.47 -3.26
CA ASP A 53 -16.28 -7.29 -3.03
C ASP A 53 -17.44 -6.51 -2.38
N GLY A 54 -18.54 -7.19 -2.07
CA GLY A 54 -19.65 -6.62 -1.31
C GLY A 54 -19.39 -6.39 0.18
N SER A 55 -18.18 -6.56 0.72
CA SER A 55 -17.91 -6.55 2.17
C SER A 55 -17.51 -5.19 2.75
N ALA A 56 -17.12 -4.22 1.92
CA ALA A 56 -16.56 -2.92 2.33
C ALA A 56 -15.30 -3.01 3.21
N GLU A 57 -14.70 -4.20 3.29
CA GLU A 57 -13.48 -4.46 4.04
C GLU A 57 -12.35 -4.97 3.13
N SER A 58 -12.67 -5.41 1.91
CA SER A 58 -11.74 -5.91 0.91
C SER A 58 -11.48 -4.84 -0.15
N TRP A 59 -10.23 -4.43 -0.31
CA TRP A 59 -9.84 -3.30 -1.15
C TRP A 59 -8.69 -3.66 -2.07
N ASN A 60 -8.85 -3.38 -3.36
CA ASN A 60 -7.74 -3.30 -4.30
C ASN A 60 -7.17 -1.89 -4.28
N PHE A 61 -5.86 -1.76 -4.17
CA PHE A 61 -5.19 -0.47 -4.12
C PHE A 61 -4.11 -0.36 -5.19
N GLN A 62 -3.86 0.87 -5.64
CA GLN A 62 -2.75 1.19 -6.53
C GLN A 62 -2.12 2.52 -6.11
N GLY A 63 -0.82 2.66 -6.34
CA GLY A 63 -0.11 3.87 -5.96
C GLY A 63 1.36 3.83 -6.30
N TRP A 64 2.10 4.65 -5.57
CA TRP A 64 3.52 4.86 -5.74
C TRP A 64 4.19 4.67 -4.39
N SER A 65 5.21 3.83 -4.34
CA SER A 65 6.03 3.73 -3.14
C SER A 65 7.23 4.65 -3.27
N THR A 66 7.52 5.43 -2.23
CA THR A 66 8.73 6.28 -2.13
C THR A 66 9.97 5.51 -1.69
N GLY A 67 9.86 4.20 -1.53
CA GLY A 67 10.91 3.32 -1.05
C GLY A 67 10.42 2.46 0.10
N TYR A 68 11.35 1.68 0.62
CA TYR A 68 11.11 0.78 1.73
C TYR A 68 12.06 1.09 2.88
N SER A 69 11.55 1.02 4.11
CA SER A 69 12.37 1.17 5.30
C SER A 69 12.84 -0.21 5.75
N THR A 70 14.16 -0.41 5.71
CA THR A 70 14.85 -1.35 6.61
C THR A 70 15.57 -0.52 7.65
N ALA A 71 15.85 -1.07 8.83
CA ALA A 71 16.51 -0.36 9.93
C ALA A 71 17.89 0.28 9.59
N ARG A 72 18.38 0.21 8.34
CA ARG A 72 19.69 0.74 7.92
C ARG A 72 19.75 1.54 6.63
N VAL A 73 18.77 1.52 5.71
CA VAL A 73 18.86 2.33 4.47
C VAL A 73 17.47 2.67 3.91
N MET A 74 17.22 3.95 3.58
CA MET A 74 16.11 4.40 2.75
C MET A 74 16.60 4.59 1.31
N TRP A 75 16.07 3.81 0.36
CA TRP A 75 16.29 4.06 -1.07
C TRP A 75 15.05 4.75 -1.66
N LYS A 76 15.21 6.01 -2.11
CA LYS A 76 14.16 6.80 -2.77
C LYS A 76 13.98 6.39 -4.23
N GLN A 77 13.35 5.24 -4.49
CA GLN A 77 12.88 4.91 -5.84
C GLN A 77 11.36 4.90 -5.86
N HIS A 78 10.78 5.79 -6.67
CA HIS A 78 9.34 5.84 -6.92
C HIS A 78 8.96 4.62 -7.76
N GLN A 79 8.48 3.56 -7.11
CA GLN A 79 8.02 2.35 -7.80
C GLN A 79 6.49 2.30 -7.80
N HIS A 80 5.91 1.93 -8.93
CA HIS A 80 4.48 1.67 -8.98
C HIS A 80 4.15 0.43 -8.15
N VAL A 81 3.07 0.51 -7.39
CA VAL A 81 2.62 -0.58 -6.55
C VAL A 81 1.14 -0.83 -6.77
N ARG A 82 0.75 -2.09 -6.62
CA ARG A 82 -0.65 -2.50 -6.57
C ARG A 82 -0.81 -3.65 -5.60
N GLY A 83 -2.01 -3.85 -5.09
CA GLY A 83 -2.26 -4.97 -4.22
C GLY A 83 -3.69 -5.06 -3.75
N TYR A 84 -3.90 -6.03 -2.89
CA TYR A 84 -5.13 -6.27 -2.17
C TYR A 84 -4.89 -6.05 -0.69
N PHE A 85 -5.84 -5.45 0.01
CA PHE A 85 -5.79 -5.27 1.45
C PHE A 85 -7.18 -5.41 2.06
N ASN A 86 -7.27 -6.25 3.08
CA ASN A 86 -8.45 -6.38 3.92
C ASN A 86 -8.28 -5.52 5.18
N THR A 87 -9.07 -4.46 5.33
CA THR A 87 -8.95 -3.50 6.44
C THR A 87 -9.35 -4.09 7.78
N LEU A 88 -10.28 -5.05 7.81
CA LEU A 88 -10.72 -5.74 9.02
C LEU A 88 -9.64 -6.68 9.54
N ARG A 89 -9.06 -7.50 8.67
CA ARG A 89 -8.02 -8.48 9.02
C ARG A 89 -6.62 -7.88 9.07
N ARG A 90 -6.42 -6.69 8.49
CA ARG A 90 -5.14 -6.03 8.21
C ARG A 90 -4.14 -6.93 7.47
N LYS A 91 -4.65 -7.71 6.53
CA LYS A 91 -3.86 -8.65 5.72
C LYS A 91 -4.16 -8.48 4.24
N GLY A 92 -3.26 -8.93 3.40
CA GLY A 92 -3.44 -8.86 1.95
C GLY A 92 -2.16 -9.21 1.21
N HIS A 93 -2.04 -8.73 -0.02
CA HIS A 93 -0.86 -8.93 -0.84
C HIS A 93 -0.41 -7.63 -1.49
N PHE A 94 0.90 -7.46 -1.59
CA PHE A 94 1.58 -6.29 -2.12
C PHE A 94 2.40 -6.69 -3.34
N ARG A 95 2.30 -5.91 -4.42
CA ARG A 95 3.04 -6.15 -5.66
C ARG A 95 3.72 -4.88 -6.13
N LEU A 96 5.01 -4.99 -6.41
CA LEU A 96 5.76 -4.00 -7.17
C LEU A 96 5.48 -4.21 -8.66
N VAL A 97 5.18 -3.13 -9.37
CA VAL A 97 4.96 -3.14 -10.82
C VAL A 97 6.20 -2.52 -11.47
N SER A 98 7.05 -3.35 -12.08
CA SER A 98 8.11 -2.85 -12.97
C SER A 98 7.47 -2.31 -14.25
N LYS A 99 7.93 -1.14 -14.71
CA LYS A 99 7.62 -0.68 -16.07
C LYS A 99 8.17 -1.64 -17.12
#